data_AF-A0A4U5LY38-F1
#
_entry.id   AF-A0A4U5LY38-F1
#
_cell.length_a   1.000
_cell.length_b   1.000
_cell.length_c   1.000
_cell.angle_alpha   90.00
_cell.angle_beta   90.00
_cell.angle_gamma   90.00
#
_symmetry.space_group_name_H-M   'P 1'
#
loop_
_entity.id
_entity.type
_entity.pdbx_description
1 polymer ?
#
loop_
_entity_poly.entity_id
_entity_poly.type
_entity_poly.pdbx_seq_one_letter_code
_entity_poly.pdbx_strand_id
1 'polypeptide(L)'
;MDQEFIPVVQWNEKIRFIQNAEVDKILQKLTKVPFPAATRRAVEGGDGGDFVKRNVQLTESNYSETAKGIYFKGILKTHVDGDVAYIPSEQSRCLIIVQIPEGYEQKGKLVAVEIPATFEAVIVGAGVYHSLPIALEDKLVTFLPIFRETNIEHTIPAVVGVDFSAKEDFCLKKVDLKATAPADLKLAEIFANNQLKAEIPTEENFAIYGNLFENIRNYAKHVACLPFKGHKPTKGSSLLSQDFKMEWIAGDAPNTKKIQFTGLTGSFAGGQGCPGVVRDSSGVIAADLIMTRPDGSFCIEPIAESDEFLMFVAVPNADDKEPKAESLKAFMFKGITPVLKPEVWHSVPIPVGEKIIFKETISITNANVVINVRSECGKPMKAQI
;
A
#
# COMPACT_ATOMS: atom_id res chain seq x y z
N MET A 1 -35.87 -9.70 18.36
CA MET A 1 -34.82 -9.25 17.41
C MET A 1 -34.96 -10.17 16.22
N ASP A 2 -35.44 -9.66 15.10
CA ASP A 2 -35.53 -10.41 13.85
C ASP A 2 -34.11 -10.87 13.51
N GLN A 3 -33.89 -12.18 13.49
CA GLN A 3 -32.60 -12.76 13.17
C GLN A 3 -32.34 -12.51 11.69
N GLU A 4 -31.38 -11.65 11.38
CA GLU A 4 -30.92 -11.42 10.01
C GLU A 4 -30.15 -12.68 9.56
N PHE A 5 -30.83 -13.51 8.78
CA PHE A 5 -30.22 -14.66 8.13
C PHE A 5 -29.67 -14.25 6.77
N ILE A 6 -28.45 -14.68 6.46
CA ILE A 6 -27.85 -14.49 5.15
C ILE A 6 -28.06 -15.75 4.31
N PRO A 7 -28.38 -15.62 3.01
CA PRO A 7 -28.61 -16.76 2.14
C PRO A 7 -27.30 -17.48 1.82
N VAL A 8 -27.39 -18.79 1.60
CA VAL A 8 -26.30 -19.60 1.09
C VAL A 8 -26.34 -19.62 -0.43
N VAL A 9 -25.20 -19.32 -1.03
CA VAL A 9 -25.00 -19.30 -2.47
C VAL A 9 -24.00 -20.38 -2.83
N GLN A 10 -24.31 -21.22 -3.81
CA GLN A 10 -23.34 -22.16 -4.34
C GLN A 10 -22.30 -21.44 -5.19
N TRP A 11 -21.02 -21.70 -4.91
CA TRP A 11 -19.94 -21.15 -5.71
C TRP A 11 -20.08 -21.55 -7.18
N ASN A 12 -19.88 -20.57 -8.06
CA ASN A 12 -19.76 -20.75 -9.49
C ASN A 12 -18.86 -19.66 -10.08
N GLU A 13 -18.40 -19.86 -11.32
CA GLU A 13 -17.47 -18.94 -12.01
C GLU A 13 -18.03 -17.51 -12.21
N LYS A 14 -19.35 -17.30 -12.05
CA LYS A 14 -19.96 -15.96 -12.14
C LYS A 14 -19.71 -15.13 -10.89
N ILE A 15 -19.35 -15.73 -9.76
CA ILE A 15 -18.92 -15.03 -8.54
C ILE A 15 -17.46 -14.60 -8.69
N ARG A 16 -17.20 -13.62 -9.57
CA ARG A 16 -15.83 -13.29 -10.03
C ARG A 16 -14.86 -12.81 -8.94
N PHE A 17 -15.36 -12.42 -7.77
CA PHE A 17 -14.54 -11.99 -6.63
C PHE A 17 -14.15 -13.13 -5.67
N ILE A 18 -14.62 -14.37 -5.91
CA ILE A 18 -14.11 -15.60 -5.29
C ILE A 18 -13.78 -16.59 -6.40
N GLN A 19 -12.53 -17.03 -6.47
CA GLN A 19 -12.07 -17.94 -7.52
C GLN A 19 -11.43 -19.17 -6.89
N ASN A 20 -11.46 -20.28 -7.63
CA ASN A 20 -10.66 -21.44 -7.30
C ASN A 20 -9.42 -21.48 -8.19
N ALA A 21 -8.31 -22.00 -7.65
CA ALA A 21 -7.12 -22.25 -8.43
C ALA A 21 -6.36 -23.48 -7.91
N GLU A 22 -5.72 -24.21 -8.83
CA GLU A 22 -4.76 -25.24 -8.49
C GLU A 22 -3.64 -24.66 -7.61
N VAL A 23 -3.30 -25.37 -6.53
CA VAL A 23 -2.32 -24.92 -5.53
C VAL A 23 -0.97 -24.57 -6.17
N ASP A 24 -0.51 -25.36 -7.14
CA ASP A 24 0.79 -25.16 -7.80
C ASP A 24 0.83 -23.92 -8.71
N LYS A 25 -0.34 -23.40 -9.10
CA LYS A 25 -0.48 -22.21 -9.97
C LYS A 25 -0.93 -20.97 -9.19
N ILE A 26 -1.10 -21.06 -7.88
CA ILE A 26 -1.73 -20.02 -7.07
C ILE A 26 -1.02 -18.67 -7.19
N LEU A 27 0.32 -18.67 -7.13
CA LEU A 27 1.11 -17.44 -7.21
C LEU A 27 0.97 -16.72 -8.55
N GLN A 28 0.68 -17.45 -9.64
CA GLN A 28 0.45 -16.88 -10.98
C GLN A 28 -0.95 -16.29 -11.13
N LYS A 29 -1.88 -16.68 -10.24
CA LYS A 29 -3.29 -16.27 -10.26
C LYS A 29 -3.58 -15.09 -9.35
N LEU A 30 -2.78 -14.90 -8.30
CA LEU A 30 -2.95 -13.79 -7.38
C LEU A 30 -2.61 -12.47 -8.07
N THR A 31 -3.59 -11.57 -8.08
CA THR A 31 -3.46 -10.24 -8.67
C THR A 31 -2.97 -9.25 -7.64
N LYS A 32 -2.03 -8.39 -8.05
CA LYS A 32 -1.64 -7.20 -7.30
C LYS A 32 -2.56 -6.06 -7.68
N VAL A 33 -3.09 -5.35 -6.69
CA VAL A 33 -3.89 -4.14 -6.95
C VAL A 33 -3.05 -2.94 -6.55
N PRO A 34 -2.74 -2.01 -7.48
CA PRO A 34 -2.03 -0.78 -7.15
C PRO A 34 -2.78 -0.04 -6.05
N PHE A 35 -2.06 0.46 -5.06
CA PHE A 35 -2.69 1.18 -3.96
C PHE A 35 -3.48 2.37 -4.51
N PRO A 36 -4.78 2.52 -4.21
CA PRO A 36 -5.52 3.66 -4.73
C PRO A 36 -5.07 4.97 -4.07
N ALA A 37 -4.41 5.83 -4.83
CA ALA A 37 -4.06 7.17 -4.40
C ALA A 37 -5.26 8.14 -4.50
N ALA A 38 -5.25 9.19 -3.69
CA ALA A 38 -6.11 10.36 -3.87
C ALA A 38 -5.73 11.21 -5.10
N THR A 39 -4.60 10.88 -5.74
CA THR A 39 -4.13 11.50 -6.98
C THR A 39 -4.79 10.85 -8.20
N ARG A 40 -4.88 11.57 -9.32
CA ARG A 40 -5.33 10.95 -10.59
C ARG A 40 -4.23 10.14 -11.29
N ARG A 41 -3.00 10.15 -10.76
CA ARG A 41 -1.86 9.36 -11.24
C ARG A 41 -1.90 7.93 -10.72
N ALA A 42 -1.32 7.02 -11.50
CA ALA A 42 -1.09 5.64 -11.08
C ALA A 42 -0.06 5.59 -9.94
N VAL A 43 -0.22 4.60 -9.06
CA VAL A 43 0.73 4.33 -7.99
C VAL A 43 1.75 3.30 -8.48
N GLU A 44 3.03 3.58 -8.23
CA GLU A 44 4.15 2.69 -8.44
C GLU A 44 4.62 2.12 -7.09
N GLY A 45 5.02 0.84 -7.09
CA GLY A 45 5.27 0.14 -5.82
C GLY A 45 3.97 -0.01 -5.02
N GLY A 46 4.07 -0.40 -3.76
CA GLY A 46 2.86 -0.79 -3.02
C GLY A 46 2.30 -2.13 -3.49
N ASP A 47 3.06 -2.83 -4.32
CA ASP A 47 2.91 -4.23 -4.76
C ASP A 47 3.26 -5.24 -3.66
N GLY A 48 3.78 -4.71 -2.55
CA GLY A 48 4.06 -5.41 -1.32
C GLY A 48 5.25 -6.31 -1.45
N GLY A 49 5.76 -6.73 -0.28
CA GLY A 49 6.72 -7.83 -0.29
C GLY A 49 6.12 -9.05 -0.98
N ASP A 50 6.98 -9.98 -1.38
CA ASP A 50 6.57 -11.21 -2.06
C ASP A 50 5.40 -11.90 -1.33
N PHE A 51 4.66 -12.74 -2.06
CA PHE A 51 3.65 -13.57 -1.44
C PHE A 51 4.31 -14.45 -0.37
N VAL A 52 3.97 -14.21 0.89
CA VAL A 52 4.49 -15.00 2.00
C VAL A 52 3.48 -16.11 2.28
N LYS A 53 3.95 -17.34 2.11
CA LYS A 53 3.27 -18.52 2.67
C LYS A 53 3.58 -18.56 4.16
N ARG A 54 2.76 -17.91 4.98
CA ARG A 54 2.92 -18.05 6.44
C ARG A 54 2.21 -19.31 6.89
N ASN A 55 2.88 -20.11 7.73
CA ASN A 55 2.25 -21.17 8.54
C ASN A 55 1.35 -20.54 9.62
N VAL A 56 0.36 -19.74 9.23
CA VAL A 56 -0.73 -19.36 10.11
C VAL A 56 -1.72 -20.51 10.03
N GLN A 57 -1.62 -21.46 10.95
CA GLN A 57 -2.72 -22.38 11.19
C GLN A 57 -3.88 -21.55 11.76
N LEU A 58 -4.92 -21.36 10.96
CA LEU A 58 -6.15 -20.77 11.44
C LEU A 58 -6.85 -21.81 12.33
N THR A 59 -6.80 -21.61 13.65
CA THR A 59 -7.39 -22.53 14.65
C THR A 59 -8.60 -21.95 15.40
N GLU A 60 -9.03 -20.72 15.07
CA GLU A 60 -10.13 -20.04 15.77
C GLU A 60 -11.47 -20.31 15.08
N SER A 61 -12.40 -20.98 15.79
CA SER A 61 -13.79 -21.08 15.38
C SER A 61 -14.52 -19.76 15.70
N ASN A 62 -14.69 -18.90 14.71
CA ASN A 62 -15.49 -17.66 14.81
C ASN A 62 -16.99 -17.88 14.60
N TYR A 63 -17.43 -19.12 14.75
CA TYR A 63 -18.81 -19.53 14.53
C TYR A 63 -19.26 -20.52 15.60
N SER A 64 -20.57 -20.59 15.78
CA SER A 64 -21.23 -21.60 16.61
C SER A 64 -22.28 -22.32 15.77
N GLU A 65 -22.30 -23.64 15.84
CA GLU A 65 -23.36 -24.44 15.24
C GLU A 65 -24.60 -24.47 16.13
N THR A 66 -25.77 -24.34 15.52
CA THR A 66 -27.06 -24.43 16.19
C THR A 66 -27.95 -25.41 15.43
N ALA A 67 -29.03 -25.88 16.06
CA ALA A 67 -30.02 -26.74 15.41
C ALA A 67 -30.69 -26.11 14.16
N LYS A 68 -30.54 -24.79 13.96
CA LYS A 68 -31.09 -24.04 12.82
C LYS A 68 -30.03 -23.65 11.77
N GLY A 69 -28.75 -23.94 11.99
CA GLY A 69 -27.66 -23.57 11.08
C GLY A 69 -26.42 -23.01 11.80
N ILE A 70 -25.50 -22.45 11.01
CA ILE A 70 -24.26 -21.84 11.49
C ILE A 70 -24.53 -20.38 11.88
N TYR A 71 -24.08 -19.98 13.05
CA TYR A 71 -24.09 -18.58 13.50
C TYR A 71 -22.67 -18.04 13.51
N PHE A 72 -22.40 -17.06 12.66
CA PHE A 72 -21.11 -16.37 12.64
C PHE A 72 -21.15 -15.19 13.59
N LYS A 73 -20.20 -15.15 14.52
CA LYS A 73 -19.99 -14.04 15.43
C LYS A 73 -18.51 -13.71 15.41
N GLY A 74 -18.12 -12.91 14.42
CA GLY A 74 -16.71 -12.64 14.15
C GLY A 74 -16.49 -11.35 13.40
N ILE A 75 -15.32 -11.25 12.78
CA ILE A 75 -14.89 -10.12 11.98
C ILE A 75 -14.79 -10.52 10.51
N LEU A 76 -15.29 -9.68 9.60
CA LEU A 76 -14.98 -9.79 8.18
C LEU A 76 -13.72 -8.98 7.89
N LYS A 77 -12.74 -9.62 7.25
CA LYS A 77 -11.45 -9.07 6.85
C LYS A 77 -11.43 -8.68 5.38
N THR A 78 -10.61 -7.71 5.00
CA THR A 78 -10.35 -7.40 3.59
C THR A 78 -8.86 -7.08 3.40
N HIS A 79 -8.28 -7.59 2.31
CA HIS A 79 -6.90 -7.32 1.90
C HIS A 79 -6.96 -6.26 0.79
N VAL A 80 -6.44 -5.06 1.05
CA VAL A 80 -6.65 -3.92 0.11
C VAL A 80 -5.59 -3.79 -0.97
N ASP A 81 -4.47 -4.49 -0.84
CA ASP A 81 -3.30 -4.37 -1.70
C ASP A 81 -3.08 -5.59 -2.61
N GLY A 82 -3.87 -6.65 -2.46
CA GLY A 82 -3.85 -7.77 -3.39
C GLY A 82 -4.84 -8.85 -3.00
N ASP A 83 -4.93 -9.85 -3.86
CA ASP A 83 -5.72 -11.03 -3.59
C ASP A 83 -5.12 -11.84 -2.41
N VAL A 84 -5.97 -12.55 -1.69
CA VAL A 84 -5.56 -13.55 -0.69
C VAL A 84 -6.01 -14.92 -1.15
N ALA A 85 -5.16 -15.93 -0.97
CA ALA A 85 -5.51 -17.33 -1.19
C ALA A 85 -5.53 -18.12 0.12
N TYR A 86 -6.52 -19.00 0.27
CA TYR A 86 -6.61 -19.97 1.36
C TYR A 86 -6.44 -21.38 0.80
N ILE A 87 -5.37 -22.06 1.19
CA ILE A 87 -5.11 -23.44 0.77
C ILE A 87 -5.63 -24.39 1.85
N PRO A 88 -6.63 -25.24 1.57
CA PRO A 88 -7.07 -26.24 2.53
C PRO A 88 -6.01 -27.35 2.67
N SER A 89 -5.84 -27.85 3.89
CA SER A 89 -4.97 -29.01 4.18
C SER A 89 -5.48 -30.34 3.62
N GLU A 90 -6.77 -30.41 3.33
CA GLU A 90 -7.45 -31.59 2.79
C GLU A 90 -8.72 -31.21 2.03
N GLN A 91 -9.28 -32.12 1.23
CA GLN A 91 -10.58 -31.90 0.60
C GLN A 91 -11.67 -31.66 1.64
N SER A 92 -12.28 -30.48 1.56
CA SER A 92 -13.31 -30.02 2.49
C SER A 92 -14.18 -28.97 1.81
N ARG A 93 -15.50 -29.08 2.00
CA ARG A 93 -16.45 -28.02 1.73
C ARG A 93 -16.23 -26.92 2.74
N CYS A 94 -16.18 -25.70 2.26
CA CYS A 94 -16.08 -24.55 3.14
C CYS A 94 -17.11 -23.48 2.80
N LEU A 95 -17.38 -22.65 3.79
CA LEU A 95 -18.23 -21.48 3.69
C LEU A 95 -17.37 -20.24 3.88
N ILE A 96 -17.54 -19.25 3.01
CA ILE A 96 -16.96 -17.92 3.20
C ILE A 96 -18.11 -16.91 3.23
N ILE A 97 -18.23 -16.19 4.33
CA ILE A 97 -19.19 -15.10 4.44
C ILE A 97 -18.56 -13.87 3.80
N VAL A 98 -19.24 -13.26 2.83
CA VAL A 98 -18.71 -12.14 2.05
C VAL A 98 -19.69 -10.99 2.03
N GLN A 99 -19.17 -9.77 2.13
CA GLN A 99 -19.91 -8.55 1.79
C GLN A 99 -19.75 -8.25 0.30
N ILE A 100 -20.87 -8.15 -0.42
CA ILE A 100 -20.87 -7.91 -1.86
C ILE A 100 -20.18 -6.56 -2.15
N PRO A 101 -19.11 -6.54 -2.97
CA PRO A 101 -18.31 -5.33 -3.18
C PRO A 101 -19.02 -4.30 -4.08
N GLU A 102 -18.56 -3.03 -4.05
CA GLU A 102 -19.22 -1.89 -4.71
C GLU A 102 -19.42 -2.01 -6.23
N GLY A 103 -18.67 -2.90 -6.89
CA GLY A 103 -18.76 -3.15 -8.35
C GLY A 103 -19.82 -4.16 -8.77
N TYR A 104 -20.70 -4.58 -7.87
CA TYR A 104 -21.74 -5.58 -8.15
C TYR A 104 -23.12 -5.10 -7.72
N GLU A 105 -24.16 -5.65 -8.34
CA GLU A 105 -25.53 -5.49 -7.86
C GLU A 105 -25.63 -5.94 -6.39
N GLN A 106 -26.54 -5.35 -5.62
CA GLN A 106 -26.73 -5.69 -4.19
C GLN A 106 -25.50 -5.43 -3.30
N LYS A 107 -24.58 -4.54 -3.72
CA LYS A 107 -23.44 -4.07 -2.93
C LYS A 107 -23.80 -3.80 -1.47
N GLY A 108 -22.90 -4.18 -0.56
CA GLY A 108 -23.06 -4.00 0.88
C GLY A 108 -23.86 -5.10 1.59
N LYS A 109 -24.66 -5.90 0.86
CA LYS A 109 -25.33 -7.08 1.44
C LYS A 109 -24.32 -8.19 1.76
N LEU A 110 -24.64 -9.01 2.75
CA LEU A 110 -23.88 -10.20 3.12
C LEU A 110 -24.46 -11.46 2.45
N VAL A 111 -23.57 -12.33 1.98
CA VAL A 111 -23.91 -13.65 1.44
C VAL A 111 -22.92 -14.69 1.97
N ALA A 112 -23.38 -15.93 2.13
CA ALA A 112 -22.51 -17.04 2.48
C ALA A 112 -22.23 -17.88 1.23
N VAL A 113 -20.99 -17.87 0.75
CA VAL A 113 -20.59 -18.63 -0.44
C VAL A 113 -20.11 -20.02 -0.02
N GLU A 114 -20.86 -21.03 -0.42
CA GLU A 114 -20.52 -22.44 -0.23
C GLU A 114 -19.60 -22.91 -1.36
N ILE A 115 -18.38 -23.28 -1.00
CA ILE A 115 -17.34 -23.77 -1.91
C ILE A 115 -17.33 -25.30 -1.81
N PRO A 116 -17.43 -26.02 -2.94
CA PRO A 116 -17.44 -27.48 -2.94
C PRO A 116 -16.11 -28.06 -2.41
N ALA A 117 -16.14 -29.31 -1.94
CA ALA A 117 -14.92 -30.00 -1.51
C ALA A 117 -13.96 -30.21 -2.69
N THR A 118 -12.93 -29.38 -2.76
CA THR A 118 -11.83 -29.48 -3.72
C THR A 118 -10.49 -29.43 -2.99
N PHE A 119 -9.39 -29.75 -3.71
CA PHE A 119 -8.02 -29.46 -3.25
C PHE A 119 -7.55 -28.09 -3.76
N GLU A 120 -8.44 -27.28 -4.31
CA GLU A 120 -8.09 -26.00 -4.90
C GLU A 120 -7.95 -24.95 -3.79
N ALA A 121 -7.05 -24.01 -4.01
CA ALA A 121 -6.98 -22.82 -3.19
C ALA A 121 -8.19 -21.92 -3.50
N VAL A 122 -8.74 -21.31 -2.46
CA VAL A 122 -9.79 -20.30 -2.60
C VAL A 122 -9.15 -18.93 -2.62
N ILE A 123 -9.26 -18.23 -3.74
CA ILE A 123 -8.80 -16.86 -3.92
C ILE A 123 -9.95 -15.91 -3.64
N VAL A 124 -9.74 -14.96 -2.73
CA VAL A 124 -10.64 -13.84 -2.50
C VAL A 124 -9.98 -12.58 -3.06
N GLY A 125 -10.71 -11.87 -3.92
CA GLY A 125 -10.22 -10.68 -4.60
C GLY A 125 -9.89 -9.53 -3.64
N ALA A 126 -8.90 -8.71 -4.00
CA ALA A 126 -8.55 -7.51 -3.23
C ALA A 126 -9.76 -6.60 -2.97
N GLY A 127 -9.84 -6.02 -1.78
CA GLY A 127 -10.91 -5.10 -1.35
C GLY A 127 -12.22 -5.77 -0.95
N VAL A 128 -12.34 -7.10 -1.03
CA VAL A 128 -13.54 -7.85 -0.65
C VAL A 128 -13.53 -8.17 0.84
N TYR A 129 -14.55 -7.71 1.59
CA TYR A 129 -14.72 -8.12 2.97
C TYR A 129 -15.24 -9.55 3.06
N HIS A 130 -14.53 -10.41 3.78
CA HIS A 130 -14.84 -11.82 3.91
C HIS A 130 -14.46 -12.38 5.29
N SER A 131 -15.14 -13.44 5.73
CA SER A 131 -14.70 -14.24 6.87
C SER A 131 -13.50 -15.09 6.46
N LEU A 132 -12.79 -15.64 7.45
CA LEU A 132 -11.96 -16.81 7.19
C LEU A 132 -12.83 -17.97 6.66
N PRO A 133 -12.26 -18.93 5.89
CA PRO A 133 -12.99 -20.12 5.49
C PRO A 133 -13.47 -20.91 6.71
N ILE A 134 -14.75 -21.30 6.68
CA ILE A 134 -15.39 -22.12 7.71
C ILE A 134 -15.59 -23.52 7.12
N ALA A 135 -14.88 -24.51 7.65
CA ALA A 135 -15.09 -25.90 7.24
C ALA A 135 -16.49 -26.38 7.66
N LEU A 136 -17.15 -27.15 6.79
CA LEU A 136 -18.51 -27.65 7.03
C LEU A 136 -18.54 -29.12 7.46
N GLU A 137 -17.39 -29.79 7.51
CA GLU A 137 -17.26 -31.17 8.00
C GLU A 137 -16.92 -31.23 9.49
N ASP A 138 -17.27 -32.35 10.13
CA ASP A 138 -16.96 -32.66 11.53
C ASP A 138 -15.46 -32.92 11.81
N LYS A 139 -14.57 -32.56 10.87
CA LYS A 139 -13.11 -32.74 10.98
C LYS A 139 -12.41 -31.39 11.02
N LEU A 140 -11.28 -31.33 11.71
CA LEU A 140 -10.48 -30.11 11.81
C LEU A 140 -9.72 -29.86 10.50
N VAL A 141 -10.21 -28.95 9.68
CA VAL A 141 -9.54 -28.53 8.44
C VAL A 141 -8.74 -27.26 8.72
N THR A 142 -7.43 -27.33 8.49
CA THR A 142 -6.57 -26.15 8.55
C THR A 142 -6.47 -25.49 7.18
N PHE A 143 -6.48 -24.17 7.17
CA PHE A 143 -6.27 -23.36 5.97
C PHE A 143 -4.96 -22.59 6.09
N LEU A 144 -4.16 -22.66 5.05
CA LEU A 144 -2.90 -21.96 4.95
C LEU A 144 -3.07 -20.72 4.08
N PRO A 145 -3.03 -19.51 4.65
CA PRO A 145 -3.19 -18.30 3.88
C PRO A 145 -1.91 -17.92 3.13
N ILE A 146 -2.05 -17.55 1.86
CA ILE A 146 -1.03 -16.88 1.05
C ILE A 146 -1.53 -15.46 0.79
N PHE A 147 -0.77 -14.49 1.29
CA PHE A 147 -1.03 -13.07 1.14
C PHE A 147 0.30 -12.32 1.03
N ARG A 148 0.25 -11.01 0.77
CA ARG A 148 1.44 -10.18 0.64
C ARG A 148 2.10 -9.89 1.99
N GLU A 149 3.43 -9.79 2.03
CA GLU A 149 4.14 -9.56 3.29
C GLU A 149 3.71 -8.27 4.00
N THR A 150 3.57 -7.20 3.21
CA THR A 150 2.83 -6.01 3.58
C THR A 150 1.37 -6.33 3.34
N ASN A 151 0.57 -6.47 4.39
CA ASN A 151 -0.86 -6.71 4.27
C ASN A 151 -1.58 -5.70 5.15
N ILE A 152 -2.58 -5.05 4.57
CA ILE A 152 -3.43 -4.09 5.26
C ILE A 152 -4.80 -4.75 5.39
N GLU A 153 -5.13 -5.16 6.61
CA GLU A 153 -6.42 -5.74 6.93
C GLU A 153 -7.37 -4.67 7.51
N HIS A 154 -8.58 -4.58 6.98
CA HIS A 154 -9.68 -3.88 7.65
C HIS A 154 -10.73 -4.88 8.12
N THR A 155 -11.25 -4.67 9.33
CA THR A 155 -12.16 -5.60 9.99
C THR A 155 -13.48 -4.93 10.35
N ILE A 156 -14.61 -5.56 10.02
CA ILE A 156 -15.93 -5.13 10.51
C ILE A 156 -16.56 -6.23 11.38
N PRO A 157 -17.08 -5.92 12.58
CA PRO A 157 -17.84 -6.88 13.36
C PRO A 157 -19.10 -7.29 12.60
N ALA A 158 -19.37 -8.58 12.53
CA ALA A 158 -20.60 -9.12 11.97
C ALA A 158 -21.16 -10.21 12.89
N VAL A 159 -22.47 -10.16 13.07
CA VAL A 159 -23.22 -11.17 13.83
C VAL A 159 -24.41 -11.59 12.98
N VAL A 160 -24.30 -12.75 12.34
CA VAL A 160 -25.26 -13.20 11.32
C VAL A 160 -25.54 -14.69 11.41
N GLY A 161 -26.79 -15.08 11.19
CA GLY A 161 -27.18 -16.48 10.99
C GLY A 161 -27.03 -16.86 9.52
N VAL A 162 -26.60 -18.08 9.24
CA VAL A 162 -26.53 -18.62 7.88
C VAL A 162 -27.73 -19.54 7.64
N ASP A 163 -28.49 -19.26 6.59
CA ASP A 163 -29.65 -20.08 6.21
C ASP A 163 -29.31 -21.04 5.07
N PHE A 164 -29.18 -22.32 5.42
CA PHE A 164 -28.93 -23.41 4.46
C PHE A 164 -30.18 -23.87 3.71
N SER A 165 -31.37 -23.46 4.15
CA SER A 165 -32.63 -23.82 3.49
C SER A 165 -32.88 -23.00 2.22
N ALA A 166 -32.32 -21.79 2.16
CA ALA A 166 -32.31 -20.93 0.98
C ALA A 166 -31.01 -21.16 0.17
N LYS A 167 -31.07 -22.02 -0.85
CA LYS A 167 -30.03 -22.10 -1.89
C LYS A 167 -30.50 -21.32 -3.11
N GLU A 168 -29.94 -20.13 -3.31
CA GLU A 168 -30.27 -19.29 -4.45
C GLU A 168 -29.27 -19.52 -5.60
N ASP A 169 -29.79 -19.60 -6.82
CA ASP A 169 -28.99 -19.44 -8.04
C ASP A 169 -28.58 -17.97 -8.15
N PHE A 170 -27.45 -17.64 -7.54
CA PHE A 170 -26.99 -16.27 -7.40
C PHE A 170 -26.09 -15.89 -8.57
N CYS A 171 -26.52 -14.90 -9.35
CA CYS A 171 -25.74 -14.33 -10.45
C CYS A 171 -25.55 -12.83 -10.22
N LEU A 172 -24.38 -12.44 -9.71
CA LEU A 172 -24.05 -11.03 -9.56
C LEU A 172 -23.55 -10.44 -10.87
N LYS A 173 -24.35 -9.58 -11.49
CA LYS A 173 -23.87 -8.77 -12.60
C LYS A 173 -22.92 -7.71 -12.06
N LYS A 174 -21.76 -7.62 -12.70
CA LYS A 174 -20.83 -6.50 -12.48
C LYS A 174 -21.52 -5.24 -12.99
N VAL A 175 -21.59 -4.22 -12.14
CA VAL A 175 -22.07 -2.90 -12.54
C VAL A 175 -20.88 -2.15 -13.13
N ASP A 176 -21.09 -1.50 -14.28
CA ASP A 176 -20.09 -0.59 -14.85
C ASP A 176 -19.92 0.61 -13.92
N LEU A 177 -18.99 0.48 -12.99
CA LEU A 177 -18.43 1.64 -12.32
C LEU A 177 -17.73 2.45 -13.42
N LYS A 178 -18.15 3.70 -13.62
CA LYS A 178 -17.41 4.65 -14.47
C LYS A 178 -15.97 4.66 -13.96
N ALA A 179 -15.08 3.94 -14.65
CA ALA A 179 -13.66 4.06 -14.44
C ALA A 179 -13.33 5.50 -14.85
N THR A 180 -12.95 6.33 -13.88
CA THR A 180 -12.31 7.59 -14.20
C THR A 180 -11.05 7.21 -14.96
N ALA A 181 -11.01 7.49 -16.26
CA ALA A 181 -9.81 7.27 -17.05
C ALA A 181 -8.64 7.96 -16.34
N PRO A 182 -7.43 7.35 -16.29
CA PRO A 182 -6.26 8.07 -15.81
C PRO A 182 -6.18 9.36 -16.62
N ALA A 183 -6.25 10.50 -15.94
CA ALA A 183 -6.11 11.77 -16.61
C ALA A 183 -4.68 11.84 -17.15
N ASP A 184 -4.51 12.28 -18.40
CA ASP A 184 -3.22 12.68 -18.96
C ASP A 184 -2.74 13.93 -18.20
N LEU A 185 -2.27 13.73 -16.97
CA LEU A 185 -1.68 14.77 -16.16
C LEU A 185 -0.22 14.93 -16.59
N LYS A 186 0.15 16.17 -16.90
CA LYS A 186 1.54 16.58 -17.09
C LYS A 186 1.85 17.65 -16.07
N LEU A 187 3.03 17.54 -15.46
CA LEU A 187 3.60 18.62 -14.68
C LEU A 187 3.69 19.90 -15.50
N ALA A 188 3.45 21.03 -14.84
CA ALA A 188 3.68 22.33 -15.44
C ALA A 188 5.16 22.45 -15.85
N GLU A 189 5.42 22.91 -17.08
CA GLU A 189 6.80 23.06 -17.60
C GLU A 189 7.70 23.86 -16.67
N ILE A 190 7.11 24.81 -15.93
CA ILE A 190 7.80 25.69 -15.00
C ILE A 190 8.36 24.98 -13.76
N PHE A 191 7.90 23.77 -13.44
CA PHE A 191 8.22 23.08 -12.19
C PHE A 191 9.72 22.92 -11.96
N ALA A 192 10.46 22.56 -13.01
CA ALA A 192 11.90 22.34 -12.97
C ALA A 192 12.70 23.44 -13.70
N ASN A 193 12.15 24.64 -13.84
CA ASN A 193 12.82 25.74 -14.55
C ASN A 193 14.04 26.28 -13.80
N ASN A 194 13.98 26.28 -12.47
CA ASN A 194 14.93 27.00 -11.66
C ASN A 194 15.95 26.03 -11.04
N GLN A 195 17.20 26.46 -11.03
CA GLN A 195 18.19 25.88 -10.12
C GLN A 195 17.96 26.47 -8.73
N LEU A 196 17.56 25.61 -7.80
CA LEU A 196 17.29 25.98 -6.42
C LEU A 196 18.60 26.14 -5.65
N LYS A 197 18.59 26.99 -4.64
CA LYS A 197 19.61 27.01 -3.61
C LYS A 197 19.12 26.16 -2.45
N ALA A 198 19.93 25.21 -1.97
CA ALA A 198 19.58 24.43 -0.80
C ALA A 198 19.48 25.35 0.42
N GLU A 199 18.41 25.19 1.20
CA GLU A 199 18.15 25.95 2.42
C GLU A 199 18.21 25.01 3.63
N ILE A 200 18.66 25.51 4.78
CA ILE A 200 18.51 24.79 6.06
C ILE A 200 17.05 24.96 6.49
N PRO A 201 16.32 23.87 6.78
CA PRO A 201 14.92 23.99 7.17
C PRO A 201 14.84 24.56 8.60
N THR A 202 13.89 25.45 8.80
CA THR A 202 13.45 26.00 10.08
C THR A 202 11.99 25.64 10.28
N GLU A 203 11.49 25.71 11.51
CA GLU A 203 10.06 25.47 11.76
C GLU A 203 9.17 26.37 10.88
N GLU A 204 9.58 27.63 10.66
CA GLU A 204 8.84 28.60 9.85
C GLU A 204 8.83 28.25 8.35
N ASN A 205 10.01 28.02 7.75
CA ASN A 205 10.09 27.78 6.30
C ASN A 205 9.62 26.37 5.90
N PHE A 206 9.57 25.44 6.86
CA PHE A 206 9.19 24.04 6.64
C PHE A 206 7.72 23.75 7.00
N ALA A 207 7.07 24.63 7.77
CA ALA A 207 5.73 24.42 8.34
C ALA A 207 4.66 23.97 7.33
N ILE A 208 4.76 24.40 6.07
CA ILE A 208 3.78 24.02 5.04
C ILE A 208 3.95 22.57 4.60
N TYR A 209 5.17 22.04 4.58
CA TYR A 209 5.49 20.67 4.15
C TYR A 209 5.37 19.66 5.27
N GLY A 210 5.64 20.05 6.52
CA GLY A 210 5.81 19.07 7.59
C GLY A 210 6.18 19.67 8.93
N ASN A 211 6.67 18.80 9.80
CA ASN A 211 7.26 19.15 11.09
C ASN A 211 8.71 18.67 11.13
N LEU A 212 9.53 19.33 11.94
CA LEU A 212 10.93 19.00 12.17
C LEU A 212 11.12 18.51 13.59
N PHE A 213 11.97 17.51 13.79
CA PHE A 213 12.28 16.96 15.11
C PHE A 213 13.77 16.72 15.26
N GLU A 214 14.38 17.19 16.35
CA GLU A 214 15.76 16.83 16.70
C GLU A 214 15.86 15.36 17.12
N ASN A 215 14.88 14.88 17.90
CA ASN A 215 14.78 13.49 18.34
C ASN A 215 13.31 13.08 18.41
N ILE A 216 12.85 12.31 17.42
CA ILE A 216 11.46 11.86 17.35
C ILE A 216 11.28 10.56 18.13
N ARG A 217 10.77 10.69 19.35
CA ARG A 217 10.31 9.56 20.15
C ARG A 217 8.84 9.31 19.86
N ASN A 218 8.43 8.04 19.79
CA ASN A 218 7.04 7.65 19.53
C ASN A 218 6.51 8.15 18.18
N TYR A 219 7.20 7.81 17.09
CA TYR A 219 6.83 8.08 15.69
C TYR A 219 5.31 8.03 15.40
N ALA A 220 4.63 7.02 15.94
CA ALA A 220 3.19 6.81 15.84
C ALA A 220 2.32 8.04 16.17
N LYS A 221 2.81 8.96 17.03
CA LYS A 221 2.08 10.18 17.41
C LYS A 221 2.24 11.33 16.41
N HIS A 222 3.22 11.23 15.51
CA HIS A 222 3.62 12.30 14.60
C HIS A 222 3.33 11.97 13.14
N VAL A 223 3.07 10.70 12.82
CA VAL A 223 2.70 10.22 11.48
C VAL A 223 1.19 10.18 11.36
N ALA A 224 0.65 10.78 10.30
CA ALA A 224 -0.75 10.66 9.94
C ALA A 224 -0.96 9.53 8.92
N CYS A 225 -1.96 8.68 9.12
CA CYS A 225 -2.44 7.73 8.12
C CYS A 225 -3.67 8.32 7.43
N LEU A 226 -3.68 8.36 6.10
CA LEU A 226 -4.86 8.81 5.35
C LEU A 226 -5.91 7.69 5.32
N PRO A 227 -7.21 8.04 5.43
CA PRO A 227 -8.28 7.09 5.20
C PRO A 227 -8.25 6.58 3.76
N PHE A 228 -8.45 5.29 3.60
CA PHE A 228 -8.52 4.66 2.29
C PHE A 228 -9.98 4.42 1.90
N LYS A 229 -10.51 4.96 0.79
CA LYS A 229 -11.86 4.66 0.20
C LYS A 229 -12.97 4.22 1.20
N GLY A 230 -13.25 5.00 2.24
CA GLY A 230 -14.31 4.67 3.23
C GLY A 230 -13.91 3.71 4.36
N HIS A 231 -12.67 3.24 4.39
CA HIS A 231 -12.07 2.47 5.47
C HIS A 231 -11.54 3.42 6.55
N LYS A 232 -12.00 3.20 7.80
CA LYS A 232 -11.44 3.91 8.95
C LYS A 232 -10.05 3.35 9.25
N PRO A 233 -9.06 4.19 9.59
CA PRO A 233 -7.76 3.69 10.04
C PRO A 233 -7.98 2.69 11.18
N THR A 234 -7.44 1.48 11.04
CA THR A 234 -7.42 0.48 12.11
C THR A 234 -6.80 1.12 13.34
N LYS A 235 -7.37 0.84 14.52
CA LYS A 235 -6.79 1.33 15.78
C LYS A 235 -5.41 0.70 15.96
N GLY A 236 -4.37 1.51 15.75
CA GLY A 236 -2.96 1.12 15.84
C GLY A 236 -2.21 1.66 14.63
N SER A 237 -1.12 2.38 14.86
CA SER A 237 -0.23 2.77 13.79
C SER A 237 0.53 1.53 13.32
N SER A 238 0.00 0.80 12.34
CA SER A 238 0.79 -0.17 11.59
C SER A 238 1.78 0.64 10.74
N LEU A 239 2.85 1.11 11.37
CA LEU A 239 3.95 1.80 10.71
C LEU A 239 4.86 0.75 10.09
N LEU A 240 5.25 0.98 8.85
CA LEU A 240 6.36 0.26 8.25
C LEU A 240 7.64 1.05 8.51
N SER A 241 8.68 0.33 8.92
CA SER A 241 10.02 0.89 9.06
C SER A 241 10.99 0.03 8.28
N GLN A 242 11.85 0.70 7.53
CA GLN A 242 12.75 0.04 6.60
C GLN A 242 14.01 0.87 6.39
N ASP A 243 15.13 0.16 6.39
CA ASP A 243 16.45 0.73 6.25
C ASP A 243 16.95 0.52 4.83
N PHE A 244 17.61 1.54 4.29
CA PHE A 244 18.23 1.45 2.97
C PHE A 244 19.47 2.33 2.90
N LYS A 245 20.37 1.96 2.01
CA LYS A 245 21.61 2.68 1.75
C LYS A 245 21.48 3.47 0.44
N MET A 246 21.97 4.70 0.47
CA MET A 246 22.18 5.54 -0.71
C MET A 246 23.67 5.85 -0.81
N GLU A 247 24.26 5.60 -1.98
CA GLU A 247 25.70 5.73 -2.19
C GLU A 247 25.98 6.38 -3.55
N TRP A 248 26.95 7.31 -3.58
CA TRP A 248 27.44 7.87 -4.82
C TRP A 248 28.39 6.90 -5.50
N ILE A 249 28.05 6.53 -6.73
CA ILE A 249 28.88 5.73 -7.62
C ILE A 249 29.27 6.54 -8.86
N ALA A 250 30.20 6.02 -9.66
CA ALA A 250 30.57 6.64 -10.93
C ALA A 250 29.33 6.82 -11.83
N GLY A 251 29.15 8.05 -12.32
CA GLY A 251 28.09 8.38 -13.27
C GLY A 251 28.42 7.93 -14.69
N ASP A 252 27.44 8.08 -15.58
CA ASP A 252 27.59 7.65 -16.99
C ASP A 252 28.41 8.66 -17.82
N ALA A 253 28.48 9.92 -17.38
CA ALA A 253 29.29 10.96 -18.01
C ALA A 253 30.59 11.21 -17.21
N PRO A 254 31.68 11.63 -17.88
CA PRO A 254 32.94 11.97 -17.22
C PRO A 254 32.75 12.97 -16.08
N ASN A 255 33.42 12.73 -14.95
CA ASN A 255 33.38 13.57 -13.75
C ASN A 255 31.97 13.78 -13.14
N THR A 256 31.04 12.87 -13.42
CA THR A 256 29.72 12.84 -12.76
C THR A 256 29.63 11.68 -11.79
N LYS A 257 28.80 11.84 -10.76
CA LYS A 257 28.39 10.74 -9.88
C LYS A 257 26.90 10.53 -10.00
N LYS A 258 26.43 9.30 -9.79
CA LYS A 258 25.00 8.98 -9.68
C LYS A 258 24.73 8.21 -8.39
N ILE A 259 23.50 8.27 -7.90
CA ILE A 259 23.12 7.51 -6.71
C ILE A 259 22.78 6.06 -7.06
N GLN A 260 23.28 5.15 -6.24
CA GLN A 260 22.80 3.79 -6.11
C GLN A 260 22.02 3.62 -4.81
N PHE A 261 20.81 3.07 -4.93
CA PHE A 261 19.97 2.62 -3.83
C PHE A 261 20.22 1.14 -3.54
N THR A 262 20.23 0.75 -2.27
CA THR A 262 20.21 -0.64 -1.82
C THR A 262 19.34 -0.79 -0.60
N GLY A 263 18.28 -1.57 -0.69
CA GLY A 263 17.41 -1.84 0.44
C GLY A 263 17.97 -2.91 1.37
N LEU A 264 17.95 -2.63 2.67
CA LEU A 264 18.58 -3.45 3.70
C LEU A 264 17.55 -4.25 4.50
N THR A 265 16.41 -3.64 4.83
CA THR A 265 15.38 -4.25 5.67
C THR A 265 13.97 -3.93 5.16
N GLY A 266 12.97 -4.56 5.79
CA GLY A 266 11.56 -4.36 5.47
C GLY A 266 11.25 -4.69 4.01
N SER A 267 10.34 -3.92 3.41
CA SER A 267 9.89 -4.15 2.03
C SER A 267 10.96 -3.82 0.97
N PHE A 268 12.06 -3.19 1.37
CA PHE A 268 13.17 -2.89 0.49
C PHE A 268 14.25 -3.98 0.48
N ALA A 269 14.23 -4.95 1.40
CA ALA A 269 15.31 -5.92 1.57
C ALA A 269 15.73 -6.58 0.25
N GLY A 270 17.01 -6.42 -0.12
CA GLY A 270 17.59 -6.98 -1.35
C GLY A 270 17.33 -6.17 -2.62
N GLY A 271 16.47 -5.15 -2.57
CA GLY A 271 16.19 -4.26 -3.69
C GLY A 271 17.39 -3.39 -4.05
N GLN A 272 17.59 -3.14 -5.34
CA GLN A 272 18.63 -2.25 -5.86
C GLN A 272 18.07 -1.37 -6.97
N GLY A 273 18.60 -0.15 -7.11
CA GLY A 273 18.16 0.77 -8.15
C GLY A 273 19.00 2.03 -8.28
N CYS A 274 18.73 2.81 -9.32
CA CYS A 274 19.33 4.12 -9.56
C CYS A 274 18.20 5.15 -9.71
N PRO A 275 17.89 5.95 -8.67
CA PRO A 275 16.69 6.79 -8.64
C PRO A 275 16.80 8.08 -9.48
N GLY A 276 17.64 8.09 -10.53
CA GLY A 276 17.78 9.24 -11.42
C GLY A 276 18.36 10.50 -10.75
N VAL A 277 19.26 10.32 -9.78
CA VAL A 277 19.98 11.45 -9.13
C VAL A 277 21.43 11.47 -9.60
N VAL A 278 21.88 12.64 -10.07
CA VAL A 278 23.22 12.89 -10.58
C VAL A 278 23.83 14.11 -9.90
N ARG A 279 25.13 14.05 -9.58
CA ARG A 279 25.96 15.18 -9.15
C ARG A 279 27.01 15.45 -10.20
N ASP A 280 27.06 16.67 -10.70
CA ASP A 280 28.10 17.09 -11.65
C ASP A 280 29.38 17.57 -10.95
N SER A 281 30.40 17.87 -11.76
CA SER A 281 31.70 18.32 -11.27
C SER A 281 31.67 19.68 -10.56
N SER A 282 30.61 20.48 -10.77
CA SER A 282 30.40 21.76 -10.07
C SER A 282 29.64 21.60 -8.76
N GLY A 283 29.27 20.36 -8.40
CA GLY A 283 28.50 20.06 -7.19
C GLY A 283 27.00 20.30 -7.35
N VAL A 284 26.51 20.60 -8.55
CA VAL A 284 25.07 20.71 -8.80
C VAL A 284 24.46 19.32 -8.76
N ILE A 285 23.39 19.19 -7.98
CA ILE A 285 22.57 17.98 -7.90
C ILE A 285 21.38 18.13 -8.84
N ALA A 286 21.16 17.11 -9.65
CA ALA A 286 19.99 16.96 -10.49
C ALA A 286 19.21 15.71 -10.06
N ALA A 287 17.90 15.83 -9.86
CA ALA A 287 17.00 14.73 -9.51
C ALA A 287 15.85 14.64 -10.53
N ASP A 288 15.68 13.45 -11.11
CA ASP A 288 14.65 13.19 -12.11
C ASP A 288 13.30 12.80 -11.48
N LEU A 289 13.30 12.27 -10.25
CA LEU A 289 12.10 11.71 -9.63
C LEU A 289 11.59 12.57 -8.47
N ILE A 290 10.29 12.83 -8.49
CA ILE A 290 9.53 13.32 -7.33
C ILE A 290 8.39 12.34 -7.04
N MET A 291 8.12 12.07 -5.77
CA MET A 291 7.13 11.08 -5.36
C MET A 291 6.34 11.55 -4.15
N THR A 292 5.19 10.93 -3.92
CA THR A 292 4.39 11.17 -2.72
C THR A 292 3.78 9.89 -2.20
N ARG A 293 3.51 9.86 -0.90
CA ARG A 293 2.89 8.73 -0.21
C ARG A 293 1.38 8.80 -0.32
N PRO A 294 0.71 7.79 -0.89
CA PRO A 294 -0.74 7.80 -1.05
C PRO A 294 -1.48 7.50 0.26
N ASP A 295 -0.78 7.03 1.29
CA ASP A 295 -1.36 6.43 2.48
C ASP A 295 -1.06 7.19 3.78
N GLY A 296 -0.26 8.26 3.73
CA GLY A 296 0.03 9.05 4.92
C GLY A 296 1.30 9.87 4.88
N SER A 297 1.78 10.19 6.06
CA SER A 297 3.03 10.93 6.29
C SER A 297 4.25 10.12 5.88
N PHE A 298 5.29 10.84 5.47
CA PHE A 298 6.61 10.30 5.17
C PHE A 298 7.61 10.81 6.20
N CYS A 299 8.40 9.91 6.78
CA CYS A 299 9.49 10.28 7.66
C CYS A 299 10.78 9.59 7.24
N ILE A 300 11.88 10.34 7.28
CA ILE A 300 13.20 9.87 6.93
C ILE A 300 14.24 10.44 7.89
N GLU A 301 15.13 9.58 8.39
CA GLU A 301 16.27 9.99 9.20
C GLU A 301 17.52 9.21 8.76
N PRO A 302 18.72 9.81 8.80
CA PRO A 302 19.95 9.06 8.70
C PRO A 302 20.16 8.24 9.99
N ILE A 303 20.71 7.04 9.88
CA ILE A 303 21.05 6.23 11.06
C ILE A 303 22.15 6.90 11.89
N ALA A 304 23.08 7.61 11.25
CA ALA A 304 24.09 8.41 11.93
C ALA A 304 23.68 9.88 11.99
N GLU A 305 23.61 10.44 13.20
CA GLU A 305 23.18 11.84 13.44
C GLU A 305 24.06 12.89 12.75
N SER A 306 25.32 12.56 12.46
CA SER A 306 26.26 13.44 11.77
C SER A 306 26.01 13.56 10.28
N ASP A 307 25.22 12.65 9.70
CA ASP A 307 25.02 12.58 8.26
C ASP A 307 24.09 13.69 7.77
N GLU A 308 24.44 14.26 6.62
CA GLU A 308 23.73 15.36 5.99
C GLU A 308 23.10 14.91 4.68
N PHE A 309 21.84 15.26 4.47
CA PHE A 309 21.12 14.87 3.26
C PHE A 309 20.25 16.00 2.71
N LEU A 310 20.10 15.99 1.39
CA LEU A 310 19.25 16.92 0.64
C LEU A 310 17.94 16.22 0.27
N MET A 311 16.83 16.96 0.29
CA MET A 311 15.60 16.57 -0.39
C MET A 311 14.98 17.75 -1.14
N PHE A 312 14.41 17.46 -2.29
CA PHE A 312 13.44 18.35 -2.93
C PHE A 312 12.07 18.08 -2.34
N VAL A 313 11.27 19.11 -2.06
CA VAL A 313 9.90 18.99 -1.54
C VAL A 313 8.97 19.98 -2.24
N ALA A 314 7.69 19.60 -2.42
CA ALA A 314 6.65 20.46 -2.96
C ALA A 314 5.28 20.10 -2.32
N VAL A 315 4.45 21.10 -2.05
CA VAL A 315 3.08 20.84 -1.56
C VAL A 315 2.16 20.42 -2.71
N PRO A 316 1.14 19.60 -2.47
CA PRO A 316 0.15 19.27 -3.48
C PRO A 316 -0.77 20.47 -3.77
N ASN A 317 -1.22 20.60 -5.01
CA ASN A 317 -2.34 21.45 -5.39
C ASN A 317 -3.63 20.96 -4.72
N ALA A 318 -4.51 21.90 -4.37
CA ALA A 318 -5.77 21.58 -3.70
C ALA A 318 -6.72 20.76 -4.59
N ASP A 319 -6.71 21.02 -5.90
CA ASP A 319 -7.72 20.50 -6.83
C ASP A 319 -7.39 19.11 -7.38
N ASP A 320 -6.15 18.88 -7.80
CA ASP A 320 -5.72 17.67 -8.51
C ASP A 320 -4.64 16.86 -7.76
N LYS A 321 -4.14 17.39 -6.63
CA LYS A 321 -3.07 16.83 -5.81
C LYS A 321 -1.69 16.77 -6.50
N GLU A 322 -1.53 17.39 -7.66
CA GLU A 322 -0.23 17.50 -8.35
C GLU A 322 0.75 18.41 -7.61
N PRO A 323 2.07 18.25 -7.78
CA PRO A 323 3.04 19.07 -7.08
C PRO A 323 2.99 20.53 -7.57
N LYS A 324 2.86 21.46 -6.62
CA LYS A 324 2.76 22.90 -6.90
C LYS A 324 4.15 23.51 -7.17
N ALA A 325 4.37 24.00 -8.38
CA ALA A 325 5.68 24.46 -8.86
C ALA A 325 6.32 25.56 -7.99
N GLU A 326 5.54 26.56 -7.58
CA GLU A 326 6.02 27.67 -6.74
C GLU A 326 6.38 27.26 -5.31
N SER A 327 5.98 26.05 -4.89
CA SER A 327 6.36 25.49 -3.60
C SER A 327 7.56 24.55 -3.67
N LEU A 328 8.13 24.32 -4.85
CA LEU A 328 9.29 23.45 -4.97
C LEU A 328 10.49 24.09 -4.25
N LYS A 329 10.99 23.40 -3.23
CA LYS A 329 12.15 23.80 -2.43
C LYS A 329 13.15 22.65 -2.32
N ALA A 330 14.40 23.01 -2.07
CA ALA A 330 15.46 22.06 -1.77
C ALA A 330 15.95 22.33 -0.34
N PHE A 331 15.82 21.35 0.55
CA PHE A 331 16.23 21.47 1.95
C PHE A 331 17.37 20.53 2.28
N MET A 332 18.35 21.03 3.04
CA MET A 332 19.49 20.30 3.55
C MET A 332 19.29 20.03 5.05
N PHE A 333 19.16 18.77 5.41
CA PHE A 333 18.87 18.30 6.76
C PHE A 333 20.15 17.79 7.43
N LYS A 334 20.35 18.20 8.69
CA LYS A 334 21.46 17.75 9.55
C LYS A 334 21.00 17.73 11.01
N GLY A 335 21.10 16.57 11.66
CA GLY A 335 20.69 16.43 13.07
C GLY A 335 19.21 16.71 13.32
N ILE A 336 18.39 16.71 12.27
CA ILE A 336 16.94 16.94 12.32
C ILE A 336 16.24 15.96 11.39
N THR A 337 15.09 15.50 11.84
CA THR A 337 14.25 14.51 11.17
C THR A 337 13.00 15.19 10.63
N PRO A 338 12.82 15.28 9.30
CA PRO A 338 11.57 15.74 8.71
C PRO A 338 10.48 14.67 8.81
N VAL A 339 9.29 15.11 9.23
CA VAL A 339 8.04 14.37 9.05
C VAL A 339 7.16 15.16 8.10
N LEU A 340 7.05 14.71 6.86
CA LEU A 340 6.21 15.33 5.85
C LEU A 340 4.74 15.04 6.13
N LYS A 341 3.89 16.04 5.88
CA LYS A 341 2.44 15.86 5.88
C LYS A 341 2.04 14.86 4.78
N PRO A 342 0.90 14.18 4.91
CA PRO A 342 0.40 13.34 3.84
C PRO A 342 0.28 14.10 2.52
N GLU A 343 0.46 13.38 1.41
CA GLU A 343 0.40 13.90 0.03
C GLU A 343 1.51 14.92 -0.36
N VAL A 344 2.38 15.33 0.56
CA VAL A 344 3.54 16.18 0.22
C VAL A 344 4.51 15.43 -0.69
N TRP A 345 4.85 16.06 -1.80
CA TRP A 345 5.76 15.53 -2.79
C TRP A 345 7.19 15.73 -2.35
N HIS A 346 8.03 14.73 -2.58
CA HIS A 346 9.44 14.76 -2.22
C HIS A 346 10.30 13.95 -3.19
N SER A 347 11.58 14.29 -3.32
CA SER A 347 12.55 13.38 -3.95
C SER A 347 12.91 12.22 -3.01
N VAL A 348 13.68 11.25 -3.51
CA VAL A 348 14.47 10.39 -2.61
C VAL A 348 15.42 11.24 -1.75
N PRO A 349 15.85 10.77 -0.55
CA PRO A 349 16.90 11.45 0.20
C PRO A 349 18.25 11.32 -0.50
N ILE A 350 18.97 12.42 -0.62
CA ILE A 350 20.20 12.53 -1.42
C ILE A 350 21.37 12.77 -0.47
N PRO A 351 22.35 11.84 -0.34
CA PRO A 351 23.52 12.06 0.49
C PRO A 351 24.34 13.28 0.06
N VAL A 352 24.70 14.14 1.01
CA VAL A 352 25.72 15.17 0.78
C VAL A 352 27.10 14.53 0.77
N GLY A 353 27.36 13.64 1.73
CA GLY A 353 28.54 12.78 1.78
C GLY A 353 28.51 11.64 0.75
N GLU A 354 29.52 10.76 0.77
CA GLU A 354 29.66 9.68 -0.22
C GLU A 354 28.61 8.58 -0.08
N LYS A 355 28.15 8.30 1.14
CA LYS A 355 27.13 7.30 1.44
C LYS A 355 26.41 7.62 2.73
N ILE A 356 25.14 7.26 2.82
CA ILE A 356 24.33 7.33 4.05
C ILE A 356 23.44 6.09 4.10
N ILE A 357 23.20 5.57 5.31
CA ILE A 357 22.13 4.62 5.57
C ILE A 357 20.98 5.40 6.19
N PHE A 358 19.82 5.33 5.57
CA PHE A 358 18.61 5.95 6.04
C PHE A 358 17.67 4.91 6.64
N LYS A 359 16.85 5.39 7.57
CA LYS A 359 15.67 4.73 8.05
C LYS A 359 14.45 5.51 7.59
N GLU A 360 13.59 4.86 6.81
CA GLU A 360 12.27 5.36 6.48
C GLU A 360 11.26 4.83 7.48
N THR A 361 10.39 5.71 7.95
CA THR A 361 9.19 5.34 8.70
C THR A 361 7.98 5.95 8.01
N ILE A 362 7.09 5.07 7.56
CA ILE A 362 5.92 5.39 6.74
C ILE A 362 4.69 4.74 7.37
N SER A 363 3.53 5.07 6.82
CA SER A 363 2.25 4.49 7.23
C SER A 363 2.16 3.01 6.84
N ILE A 364 1.19 2.65 6.00
CA ILE A 364 0.64 1.31 5.94
C ILE A 364 1.20 0.51 4.74
N THR A 365 1.62 1.18 3.67
CA THR A 365 2.13 0.55 2.45
C THR A 365 3.43 1.21 2.01
N ASN A 366 4.29 0.49 1.28
CA ASN A 366 5.49 1.03 0.62
C ASN A 366 5.20 1.73 -0.72
N ALA A 367 3.91 1.92 -1.07
CA ALA A 367 3.47 2.51 -2.32
C ALA A 367 3.87 3.98 -2.47
N ASN A 368 4.15 4.40 -3.70
CA ASN A 368 4.42 5.79 -4.05
C ASN A 368 3.67 6.18 -5.32
N VAL A 369 3.14 7.39 -5.37
CA VAL A 369 2.87 8.02 -6.66
C VAL A 369 4.20 8.63 -7.11
N VAL A 370 4.71 8.25 -8.28
CA VAL A 370 6.02 8.72 -8.77
C VAL A 370 5.83 9.51 -10.05
N ILE A 371 6.61 10.57 -10.21
CA ILE A 371 6.69 11.33 -11.45
C ILE A 371 8.15 11.44 -11.88
N ASN A 372 8.40 11.09 -13.14
CA ASN A 372 9.64 11.42 -13.82
C ASN A 372 9.58 12.86 -14.37
N VAL A 373 10.10 13.79 -13.58
CA VAL A 373 10.14 15.23 -13.88
C VAL A 373 10.87 15.52 -15.18
N ARG A 374 11.98 14.82 -15.46
CA ARG A 374 12.70 15.01 -16.73
C ARG A 374 11.85 14.62 -17.93
N SER A 375 11.11 13.51 -17.83
CA SER A 375 10.24 13.04 -18.91
C SER A 375 9.07 13.99 -19.17
N GLU A 376 8.51 14.61 -18.13
CA GLU A 376 7.34 15.48 -18.25
C GLU A 376 7.70 16.94 -18.56
N CYS A 377 8.78 17.47 -17.96
CA CYS A 377 9.19 18.87 -18.10
C CYS A 377 10.40 19.06 -19.04
N GLY A 378 10.98 17.99 -19.57
CA GLY A 378 12.20 18.01 -20.38
C GLY A 378 13.51 18.24 -19.60
N LYS A 379 13.44 18.44 -18.28
CA LYS A 379 14.60 18.75 -17.42
C LYS A 379 14.41 18.28 -15.98
N PRO A 380 15.50 17.96 -15.26
CA PRO A 380 15.44 17.54 -13.86
C PRO A 380 15.20 18.71 -12.91
N MET A 381 14.76 18.40 -11.69
CA MET A 381 14.90 19.34 -10.57
C MET A 381 16.39 19.54 -10.28
N LYS A 382 16.82 20.77 -10.00
CA LYS A 382 18.23 21.08 -9.75
C LYS A 382 18.40 21.86 -8.45
N ALA A 383 19.45 21.53 -7.70
CA ALA A 383 19.87 22.29 -6.52
C ALA A 383 21.38 22.46 -6.48
N GLN A 384 21.81 23.62 -6.00
CA GLN A 384 23.17 23.85 -5.53
C GLN A 384 23.20 23.65 -4.00
N ILE A 385 24.08 22.78 -3.52
CA ILE A 385 24.42 22.68 -2.09
C ILE A 385 25.31 23.84 -1.69
#